data_AF-W9JE38-F1
#
_entry.id   AF-W9JE38-F1
#
_cell.length_a   1.000
_cell.length_b   1.000
_cell.length_c   1.000
_cell.angle_alpha   90.00
_cell.angle_beta   90.00
_cell.angle_gamma   90.00
#
_symmetry.space_group_name_H-M   'P 1'
#
loop_
_entity.id
_entity.type
_entity.pdbx_description
1 polymer ?
#
loop_
_entity_poly.entity_id
_entity_poly.type
_entity_poly.pdbx_seq_one_letter_code
_entity_poly.pdbx_strand_id
1 'polypeptide(L)'
;MAGTGKSTIARTVAYSRSKRGDLGASFFFKRGEVDRGNLNKLMSTLAYQLALSMPGATLFIKKALDANPAIVGKSEKEQFEKLIQEPLCETTATATTPSSVVMVIDALDECDQETDIRLLINIFSQAKILRPRLRVFLTSRPELPIRLGFSEVQGSYQDLVLHEIPAQIVEHDIVVFLNDEFKKIRHDFNMTVSDERKLPPDWPGRWTVQSLAQMAVPLFIFAATVCRFVGDRKRDSPPTLLRKVLDYKSKGHVSQLDRTYGPVLRSLITDVSKDDEEQIIKDFKMIVGSIVMLANPLSVWALSQLLEVDPEVVDNRLDTLHSVLSIPPTRKAPVRLLHLSFRDYLITNAHEFRVDERHTHQTLAKHCLRVMRGGLHENICSLPFPGTHRSTVDNSELEEHIPLQLQYACMHWAYHHMESNPTSKDNSEAHDFLKTYFLHWLEAMSLLDRIKECLDSLRSLARWLEVCSSHFKSFNPVD
;
A
#
# COMPACT_ATOMS: atom_id res chain seq x y z
N MET A 1 8.11 -14.14 1.10
CA MET A 1 8.00 -13.55 -0.25
C MET A 1 6.68 -12.79 -0.41
N ALA A 2 6.65 -11.79 -1.27
CA ALA A 2 5.44 -11.10 -1.69
C ALA A 2 4.64 -11.99 -2.66
N GLY A 3 3.32 -11.90 -2.69
CA GLY A 3 2.50 -12.58 -3.72
C GLY A 3 2.12 -14.02 -3.43
N THR A 4 2.42 -14.53 -2.23
CA THR A 4 2.08 -15.90 -1.78
C THR A 4 0.69 -16.03 -1.16
N GLY A 5 -0.11 -14.96 -1.11
CA GLY A 5 -1.49 -15.01 -0.60
C GLY A 5 -1.69 -14.74 0.90
N LYS A 6 -0.69 -14.20 1.62
CA LYS A 6 -0.77 -13.85 3.06
C LYS A 6 -2.02 -13.05 3.42
N SER A 7 -2.28 -11.95 2.71
CA SER A 7 -3.46 -11.10 2.93
C SER A 7 -4.79 -11.81 2.66
N THR A 8 -4.82 -12.71 1.67
CA THR A 8 -6.00 -13.55 1.41
C THR A 8 -6.27 -14.49 2.58
N ILE A 9 -5.23 -15.10 3.15
CA ILE A 9 -5.33 -15.94 4.34
C ILE A 9 -5.80 -15.11 5.54
N ALA A 10 -5.20 -13.95 5.81
CA ALA A 10 -5.60 -13.06 6.90
C ALA A 10 -7.08 -12.67 6.80
N ARG A 11 -7.54 -12.28 5.60
CA ARG A 11 -8.93 -11.93 5.36
C ARG A 11 -9.88 -13.12 5.54
N THR A 12 -9.46 -14.31 5.12
CA THR A 12 -10.24 -15.56 5.28
C THR A 12 -10.35 -15.95 6.76
N VAL A 13 -9.25 -15.82 7.51
CA VAL A 13 -9.24 -16.04 8.96
C VAL A 13 -10.16 -15.04 9.65
N ALA A 14 -10.05 -13.75 9.36
CA ALA A 14 -10.92 -12.73 9.94
C ALA A 14 -12.41 -13.02 9.67
N TYR A 15 -12.77 -13.33 8.42
CA TYR A 15 -14.14 -13.69 8.05
C TYR A 15 -14.65 -14.93 8.79
N SER A 16 -13.85 -15.99 8.85
CA SER A 16 -14.20 -17.24 9.55
C SER A 16 -14.39 -17.02 11.05
N ARG A 17 -13.54 -16.20 11.68
CA ARG A 17 -13.63 -15.84 13.11
C ARG A 17 -14.82 -14.94 13.41
N SER A 18 -15.10 -13.98 12.53
CA SER A 18 -16.31 -13.14 12.62
C SER A 18 -17.58 -14.01 12.61
N LYS A 19 -17.67 -15.00 11.70
CA LYS A 19 -18.78 -15.96 11.68
C LYS A 19 -18.90 -16.84 12.92
N ARG A 20 -17.78 -17.13 13.59
CA ARG A 20 -17.74 -17.89 14.85
C ARG A 20 -18.05 -17.02 16.07
N GLY A 21 -18.09 -15.70 15.92
CA GLY A 21 -18.29 -14.75 17.01
C GLY A 21 -17.08 -14.57 17.93
N ASP A 22 -15.88 -14.99 17.50
CA ASP A 22 -14.64 -14.89 18.29
C ASP A 22 -13.62 -13.88 17.72
N LEU A 23 -13.97 -13.16 16.64
CA LEU A 23 -13.16 -12.05 16.14
C LEU A 23 -13.38 -10.81 17.00
N GLY A 24 -12.35 -10.40 17.75
CA GLY A 24 -12.36 -9.15 18.50
C GLY A 24 -12.17 -7.94 17.60
N ALA A 25 -11.13 -7.96 16.78
CA ALA A 25 -10.80 -6.86 15.88
C ALA A 25 -9.94 -7.33 14.70
N SER A 26 -9.89 -6.52 13.65
CA SER A 26 -8.98 -6.70 12.53
C SER A 26 -8.41 -5.38 12.03
N PHE A 27 -7.13 -5.37 11.69
CA PHE A 27 -6.45 -4.24 11.09
C PHE A 27 -5.61 -4.72 9.93
N PHE A 28 -5.65 -3.99 8.82
CA PHE A 28 -4.90 -4.36 7.62
C PHE A 28 -3.99 -3.19 7.32
N PHE A 29 -2.69 -3.33 7.60
CA PHE A 29 -1.74 -2.31 7.22
C PHE A 29 -1.74 -2.14 5.71
N LYS A 30 -1.46 -0.91 5.30
CA LYS A 30 -1.28 -0.60 3.91
C LYS A 30 -0.34 0.57 3.77
N ARG A 31 0.83 0.29 3.21
CA ARG A 31 1.88 1.28 3.06
C ARG A 31 1.35 2.41 2.19
N GLY A 32 1.47 3.64 2.69
CA GLY A 32 0.98 4.81 1.98
C GLY A 32 -0.50 5.14 2.08
N GLU A 33 -1.26 4.49 2.96
CA GLU A 33 -2.54 5.05 3.36
C GLU A 33 -2.33 5.74 4.72
N VAL A 34 -2.51 7.07 4.81
CA VAL A 34 -2.20 7.90 6.00
C VAL A 34 -2.73 7.28 7.30
N ASP A 35 -3.91 6.68 7.25
CA ASP A 35 -4.59 6.10 8.40
C ASP A 35 -4.27 4.60 8.64
N ARG A 36 -3.51 3.97 7.74
CA ARG A 36 -3.22 2.53 7.71
C ARG A 36 -1.73 2.19 7.54
N GLY A 37 -0.86 3.18 7.37
CA GLY A 37 0.59 3.05 7.38
C GLY A 37 1.23 3.28 8.76
N ASN A 38 0.58 4.06 9.63
CA ASN A 38 1.12 4.42 10.96
C ASN A 38 0.36 3.78 12.13
N LEU A 39 0.97 3.86 13.32
CA LEU A 39 0.39 3.32 14.55
C LEU A 39 -0.68 4.20 15.19
N ASN A 40 -0.77 5.48 14.82
CA ASN A 40 -1.58 6.48 15.53
C ASN A 40 -3.05 6.08 15.68
N LYS A 41 -3.60 5.35 14.70
CA LYS A 41 -4.99 4.88 14.70
C LYS A 41 -5.14 3.39 14.99
N LEU A 42 -4.05 2.62 15.14
CA LEU A 42 -4.14 1.17 15.30
C LEU A 42 -4.90 0.81 16.59
N MET A 43 -4.41 1.26 17.75
CA MET A 43 -4.97 0.84 19.04
C MET A 43 -6.40 1.34 19.25
N SER A 44 -6.69 2.59 18.88
CA SER A 44 -8.05 3.13 18.92
C SER A 44 -9.00 2.37 18.00
N THR A 45 -8.55 1.95 16.81
CA THR A 45 -9.35 1.15 15.87
C THR A 45 -9.61 -0.24 16.41
N LEU A 46 -8.59 -0.90 16.99
CA LEU A 46 -8.74 -2.21 17.61
C LEU A 46 -9.70 -2.15 18.80
N ALA A 47 -9.59 -1.15 19.68
CA ALA A 47 -10.48 -0.96 20.81
C ALA A 47 -11.94 -0.68 20.37
N TYR A 48 -12.13 0.17 19.35
CA TYR A 48 -13.45 0.43 18.79
C TYR A 48 -14.11 -0.85 18.24
N GLN A 49 -13.38 -1.61 17.41
CA GLN A 49 -13.90 -2.88 16.88
C GLN A 49 -14.15 -3.91 17.99
N LEU A 50 -13.31 -3.93 19.02
CA LEU A 50 -13.47 -4.80 20.18
C LEU A 50 -14.75 -4.48 20.96
N ALA A 51 -15.07 -3.20 21.16
CA ALA A 51 -16.32 -2.80 21.79
C ALA A 51 -17.53 -3.29 20.99
N LEU A 52 -17.49 -3.17 19.65
CA LEU A 52 -18.56 -3.64 18.78
C LEU A 52 -18.73 -5.16 18.78
N SER A 53 -17.63 -5.91 18.77
CA SER A 53 -17.66 -7.37 18.74
C SER A 53 -17.95 -8.00 20.11
N MET A 54 -17.62 -7.29 21.19
CA MET A 54 -17.78 -7.75 22.57
C MET A 54 -18.49 -6.70 23.42
N PRO A 55 -19.83 -6.77 23.54
CA PRO A 55 -20.61 -5.85 24.35
C PRO A 55 -20.14 -5.76 25.82
N GLY A 56 -19.65 -6.88 26.38
CA GLY A 56 -19.10 -6.92 27.73
C GLY A 56 -17.86 -6.04 27.94
N ALA A 57 -17.03 -5.84 26.91
CA ALA A 57 -15.86 -4.98 26.96
C ALA A 57 -16.22 -3.48 26.78
N THR A 58 -17.37 -3.19 26.15
CA THR A 58 -17.78 -1.81 25.81
C THR A 58 -17.82 -0.90 27.03
N LEU A 59 -18.39 -1.39 28.14
CA LEU A 59 -18.52 -0.62 29.38
C LEU A 59 -17.15 -0.19 29.92
N PHE A 60 -16.17 -1.10 29.91
CA PHE A 60 -14.84 -0.86 30.43
C PHE A 60 -14.01 0.04 29.52
N ILE A 61 -14.12 -0.13 28.20
CA ILE A 61 -13.50 0.76 27.21
C ILE A 61 -14.04 2.18 27.38
N LYS A 62 -15.36 2.33 27.50
CA LYS A 62 -15.99 3.63 27.71
C LYS A 62 -15.52 4.28 29.02
N LYS A 63 -15.49 3.51 30.11
CA LYS A 63 -15.00 3.98 31.42
C LYS A 63 -13.55 4.48 31.34
N ALA A 64 -12.68 3.78 30.61
CA ALA A 64 -11.30 4.19 30.42
C ALA A 64 -11.20 5.53 29.64
N LEU A 65 -12.02 5.69 28.60
CA LEU A 65 -12.08 6.94 27.81
C LEU A 65 -12.67 8.11 28.63
N ASP A 66 -13.73 7.88 29.39
CA ASP A 66 -14.36 8.90 30.24
C ASP A 66 -13.38 9.36 31.35
N ALA A 67 -12.58 8.44 31.89
CA ALA A 67 -11.57 8.76 32.91
C ALA A 67 -10.35 9.50 32.34
N ASN A 68 -9.95 9.20 31.10
CA ASN A 68 -8.82 9.85 30.43
C ASN A 68 -9.09 10.04 28.93
N PRO A 69 -9.74 11.16 28.53
CA PRO A 69 -10.01 11.44 27.13
C PRO A 69 -8.75 11.58 26.27
N ALA A 70 -7.61 11.93 26.88
CA ALA A 70 -6.33 12.09 26.20
C ALA A 70 -5.62 10.76 25.90
N ILE A 71 -6.18 9.61 26.29
CA ILE A 71 -5.57 8.28 26.11
C ILE A 71 -5.23 7.98 24.65
N VAL A 72 -6.03 8.47 23.70
CA VAL A 72 -5.81 8.26 22.25
C VAL A 72 -4.52 8.94 21.75
N GLY A 73 -4.01 9.94 22.48
CA GLY A 73 -2.73 10.59 22.20
C GLY A 73 -1.55 10.06 23.02
N LYS A 74 -1.75 9.03 23.85
CA LYS A 74 -0.70 8.41 24.68
C LYS A 74 0.08 7.36 23.89
N SER A 75 1.11 6.79 24.52
CA SER A 75 1.91 5.71 23.92
C SER A 75 1.03 4.51 23.55
N GLU A 76 1.43 3.79 22.50
CA GLU A 76 0.71 2.62 21.97
C GLU A 76 0.61 1.52 23.01
N LYS A 77 1.62 1.40 23.88
CA LYS A 77 1.61 0.48 25.02
C LYS A 77 0.53 0.84 26.02
N GLU A 78 0.44 2.11 26.42
CA GLU A 78 -0.58 2.59 27.35
C GLU A 78 -1.99 2.45 26.75
N GLN A 79 -2.15 2.76 25.46
CA GLN A 79 -3.40 2.54 24.74
C GLN A 79 -3.80 1.06 24.72
N PHE A 80 -2.86 0.15 24.42
CA PHE A 80 -3.13 -1.28 24.42
C PHE A 80 -3.53 -1.78 25.82
N GLU A 81 -2.79 -1.38 26.85
CA GLU A 81 -3.09 -1.77 28.23
C GLU A 81 -4.49 -1.29 28.67
N LYS A 82 -4.79 0.00 28.47
CA LYS A 82 -6.02 0.63 28.96
C LYS A 82 -7.27 0.36 28.11
N LEU A 83 -7.12 0.23 26.81
CA LEU A 83 -8.25 0.13 25.88
C LEU A 83 -8.53 -1.30 25.39
N ILE A 84 -7.58 -2.22 25.58
CA ILE A 84 -7.70 -3.61 25.11
C ILE A 84 -7.51 -4.59 26.27
N GLN A 85 -6.35 -4.56 26.93
CA GLN A 85 -6.00 -5.58 27.91
C GLN A 85 -6.86 -5.51 29.18
N GLU A 86 -6.94 -4.34 29.82
CA GLU A 86 -7.76 -4.13 31.03
C GLU A 86 -9.25 -4.41 30.76
N PRO A 87 -9.88 -3.87 29.69
CA PRO A 87 -11.26 -4.19 29.36
C PRO A 87 -11.53 -5.69 29.16
N LEU A 88 -10.62 -6.41 28.51
CA LEU A 88 -10.75 -7.86 28.35
C LEU A 88 -10.66 -8.59 29.69
N CYS A 89 -9.74 -8.20 30.57
CA CYS A 89 -9.60 -8.77 31.91
C CYS A 89 -10.80 -8.48 32.83
N GLU A 90 -11.38 -7.28 32.76
CA GLU A 90 -12.53 -6.89 33.57
C GLU A 90 -13.86 -7.48 33.05
N THR A 91 -13.88 -7.95 31.80
CA THR A 91 -15.06 -8.62 31.24
C THR A 91 -15.33 -9.91 32.02
N THR A 92 -16.33 -9.87 32.91
CA THR A 92 -16.73 -11.02 33.72
C THR A 92 -17.10 -12.21 32.84
N ALA A 93 -16.61 -13.39 33.20
CA ALA A 93 -16.97 -14.64 32.53
C ALA A 93 -18.48 -14.92 32.72
N THR A 94 -19.28 -14.52 31.74
CA THR A 94 -20.68 -14.87 31.59
C THR A 94 -20.82 -16.05 30.62
N ALA A 95 -21.99 -16.68 30.55
CA ALA A 95 -22.22 -17.78 29.58
C ALA A 95 -22.04 -17.35 28.11
N THR A 96 -22.07 -16.04 27.82
CA THR A 96 -21.94 -15.45 26.49
C THR A 96 -20.53 -14.94 26.17
N THR A 97 -19.62 -14.85 27.15
CA THR A 97 -18.22 -14.46 26.86
C THR A 97 -17.48 -15.55 26.11
N PRO A 98 -16.84 -15.23 24.97
CA PRO A 98 -16.04 -16.20 24.24
C PRO A 98 -14.82 -16.63 25.06
N SER A 99 -14.44 -17.90 24.96
CA SER A 99 -13.26 -18.45 25.65
C SER A 99 -11.94 -17.94 25.09
N SER A 100 -11.96 -17.42 23.86
CA SER A 100 -10.83 -16.82 23.16
C SER A 100 -11.32 -15.66 22.30
N VAL A 101 -10.51 -14.61 22.21
CA VAL A 101 -10.70 -13.47 21.31
C VAL A 101 -9.55 -13.46 20.32
N VAL A 102 -9.85 -13.33 19.03
CA VAL A 102 -8.86 -13.29 17.96
C VAL A 102 -8.74 -11.87 17.42
N MET A 103 -7.52 -11.36 17.32
CA MET A 103 -7.19 -10.17 16.55
C MET A 103 -6.43 -10.56 15.31
N VAL A 104 -6.80 -10.00 14.15
CA VAL A 104 -6.12 -10.26 12.88
C VAL A 104 -5.43 -9.00 12.42
N ILE A 105 -4.12 -9.05 12.25
CA ILE A 105 -3.31 -7.92 11.80
C ILE A 105 -2.56 -8.35 10.54
N ASP A 106 -2.94 -7.78 9.40
CA ASP A 106 -2.35 -8.10 8.11
C ASP A 106 -1.25 -7.12 7.71
N ALA A 107 -0.21 -7.64 7.04
CA ALA A 107 0.87 -6.89 6.41
C ALA A 107 1.65 -5.99 7.36
N LEU A 108 2.08 -6.48 8.53
CA LEU A 108 2.83 -5.68 9.51
C LEU A 108 4.10 -5.03 8.93
N ASP A 109 4.71 -5.63 7.90
CA ASP A 109 5.83 -5.04 7.13
C ASP A 109 5.46 -3.76 6.36
N GLU A 110 4.18 -3.48 6.18
CA GLU A 110 3.69 -2.25 5.55
C GLU A 110 3.49 -1.08 6.54
N CYS A 111 3.96 -1.22 7.78
CA CYS A 111 4.03 -0.12 8.74
C CYS A 111 5.23 0.81 8.43
N ASP A 112 5.01 2.12 8.50
CA ASP A 112 5.94 3.13 7.99
C ASP A 112 7.27 3.20 8.78
N GLN A 113 7.27 2.92 10.09
CA GLN A 113 8.47 3.00 10.92
C GLN A 113 8.95 1.63 11.44
N GLU A 114 10.25 1.37 11.33
CA GLU A 114 10.84 0.11 11.81
C GLU A 114 10.75 -0.04 13.34
N THR A 115 10.84 1.06 14.08
CA THR A 115 10.71 1.10 15.54
C THR A 115 9.33 0.69 16.00
N ASP A 116 8.32 1.11 15.25
CA ASP A 116 6.90 0.84 15.49
C ASP A 116 6.59 -0.66 15.35
N ILE A 117 7.16 -1.30 14.34
CA ILE A 117 7.05 -2.76 14.12
C ILE A 117 7.53 -3.54 15.35
N ARG A 118 8.72 -3.21 15.86
CA ARG A 118 9.28 -3.91 17.03
C ARG A 118 8.45 -3.65 18.29
N LEU A 119 8.00 -2.42 18.50
CA LEU A 119 7.13 -2.06 19.61
C LEU A 119 5.85 -2.90 19.60
N LEU A 120 5.19 -3.04 18.44
CA LEU A 120 3.98 -3.84 18.31
C LEU A 120 4.20 -5.32 18.61
N ILE A 121 5.28 -5.91 18.09
CA ILE A 121 5.60 -7.33 18.37
C ILE A 121 5.77 -7.53 19.89
N ASN A 122 6.46 -6.60 20.55
CA ASN A 122 6.66 -6.63 22.00
C ASN A 122 5.36 -6.43 22.79
N ILE A 123 4.47 -5.52 22.36
CA ILE A 123 3.16 -5.33 22.99
C ILE A 123 2.32 -6.61 22.87
N PHE A 124 2.20 -7.18 21.67
CA PHE A 124 1.37 -8.36 21.45
C PHE A 124 1.95 -9.64 22.08
N SER A 125 3.27 -9.77 22.19
CA SER A 125 3.89 -10.93 22.85
C SER A 125 3.66 -10.95 24.37
N GLN A 126 3.53 -9.76 24.97
CA GLN A 126 3.26 -9.56 26.40
C GLN A 126 1.78 -9.69 26.75
N ALA A 127 0.89 -9.68 25.76
CA ALA A 127 -0.56 -9.74 25.92
C ALA A 127 -1.10 -11.12 26.32
N LYS A 128 -0.49 -11.75 27.33
CA LYS A 128 -0.90 -13.06 27.87
C LYS A 128 -2.12 -12.88 28.79
N ILE A 129 -3.29 -12.73 28.20
CA ILE A 129 -4.56 -12.67 28.94
C ILE A 129 -5.07 -14.09 29.21
N LEU A 130 -5.34 -14.39 30.48
CA LEU A 130 -5.77 -15.73 30.89
C LEU A 130 -7.22 -16.02 30.51
N ARG A 131 -8.13 -15.04 30.67
CA ARG A 131 -9.54 -15.11 30.25
C ARG A 131 -10.12 -13.70 29.96
N PRO A 132 -10.78 -13.51 28.80
CA PRO A 132 -10.76 -14.41 27.64
C PRO A 132 -9.34 -14.46 27.04
N ARG A 133 -8.96 -15.60 26.43
CA ARG A 133 -7.61 -15.72 25.86
C ARG A 133 -7.48 -14.88 24.61
N LEU A 134 -6.60 -13.88 24.64
CA LEU A 134 -6.28 -13.09 23.44
C LEU A 134 -5.30 -13.85 22.54
N ARG A 135 -5.65 -13.97 21.25
CA ARG A 135 -4.79 -14.54 20.21
C ARG A 135 -4.63 -13.54 19.09
N VAL A 136 -3.39 -13.22 18.74
CA VAL A 136 -3.10 -12.31 17.64
C VAL A 136 -2.58 -13.14 16.46
N PHE A 137 -3.25 -13.02 15.31
CA PHE A 137 -2.80 -13.57 14.04
C PHE A 137 -2.15 -12.44 13.24
N LEU A 138 -0.87 -12.62 12.89
CA LEU A 138 -0.07 -11.63 12.19
C LEU A 138 0.36 -12.19 10.84
N THR A 139 0.39 -11.34 9.81
CA THR A 139 1.13 -11.63 8.58
C THR A 139 2.20 -10.58 8.36
N SER A 140 3.34 -11.00 7.83
CA SER A 140 4.42 -10.09 7.45
C SER A 140 5.36 -10.68 6.40
N ARG A 141 6.19 -9.83 5.80
CA ARG A 141 7.46 -10.23 5.16
C ARG A 141 8.56 -10.42 6.22
N PRO A 142 9.55 -11.30 5.98
CA PRO A 142 10.67 -11.50 6.90
C PRO A 142 11.71 -10.37 6.78
N GLU A 143 11.27 -9.12 6.80
CA GLU A 143 12.16 -7.95 6.78
C GLU A 143 12.95 -7.86 8.09
N LEU A 144 14.07 -7.12 8.08
CA LEU A 144 14.98 -7.06 9.22
C LEU A 144 14.29 -6.62 10.52
N PRO A 145 13.43 -5.58 10.55
CA PRO A 145 12.73 -5.17 11.78
C PRO A 145 11.81 -6.26 12.33
N ILE A 146 11.11 -6.97 11.45
CA ILE A 146 10.22 -8.09 11.80
C ILE A 146 11.05 -9.23 12.42
N ARG A 147 12.13 -9.64 11.75
CA ARG A 147 13.00 -10.73 12.23
C ARG A 147 13.62 -10.41 13.59
N LEU A 148 14.11 -9.18 13.75
CA LEU A 148 14.70 -8.72 15.02
C LEU A 148 13.64 -8.67 16.12
N GLY A 149 12.47 -8.08 15.87
CA GLY A 149 11.38 -8.03 16.85
C GLY A 149 10.92 -9.43 17.29
N PHE A 150 10.73 -10.38 16.37
CA PHE A 150 10.35 -11.75 16.74
C PHE A 150 11.48 -12.53 17.43
N SER A 151 12.75 -12.22 17.13
CA SER A 151 13.88 -12.84 17.84
C SER A 151 13.96 -12.45 19.32
N GLU A 152 13.43 -11.27 19.69
CA GLU A 152 13.36 -10.80 21.08
C GLU A 152 12.26 -11.50 21.90
N VAL A 153 11.29 -12.13 21.24
CA VAL A 153 10.10 -12.73 21.87
C VAL A 153 9.99 -14.25 21.60
N GLN A 154 11.13 -14.92 21.47
CA GLN A 154 11.16 -16.36 21.21
C GLN A 154 10.34 -17.17 22.23
N GLY A 155 9.61 -18.17 21.73
CA GLY A 155 8.72 -19.01 22.53
C GLY A 155 7.35 -18.40 22.85
N SER A 156 7.07 -17.15 22.45
CA SER A 156 5.75 -16.52 22.62
C SER A 156 4.83 -16.66 21.40
N TYR A 157 5.31 -17.20 20.29
CA TYR A 157 4.57 -17.25 19.02
C TYR A 157 4.79 -18.58 18.28
N GLN A 158 3.94 -18.82 17.28
CA GLN A 158 4.09 -19.89 16.29
C GLN A 158 4.13 -19.23 14.92
N ASP A 159 5.05 -19.67 14.07
CA ASP A 159 5.20 -19.17 12.71
C ASP A 159 4.94 -20.25 11.66
N LEU A 160 4.59 -19.79 10.46
CA LEU A 160 4.40 -20.61 9.28
C LEU A 160 4.95 -19.88 8.07
N VAL A 161 5.98 -20.46 7.45
CA VAL A 161 6.63 -19.87 6.28
C VAL A 161 5.97 -20.38 5.01
N LEU A 162 5.12 -19.56 4.39
CA LEU A 162 4.30 -20.00 3.24
C LEU A 162 5.09 -20.52 2.03
N HIS A 163 6.34 -20.09 1.85
CA HIS A 163 7.17 -20.53 0.72
C HIS A 163 7.95 -21.82 1.02
N GLU A 164 7.85 -22.35 2.24
CA GLU A 164 8.35 -23.67 2.63
C GLU A 164 7.26 -24.75 2.55
N ILE A 165 6.00 -24.36 2.27
CA ILE A 165 4.92 -25.31 2.02
C ILE A 165 5.27 -26.14 0.77
N PRO A 166 5.08 -27.47 0.79
CA PRO A 166 5.37 -28.34 -0.35
C PRO A 166 4.74 -27.81 -1.64
N ALA A 167 5.56 -27.72 -2.69
CA ALA A 167 5.17 -27.15 -3.98
C ALA A 167 3.92 -27.81 -4.56
N GLN A 168 3.72 -29.11 -4.31
CA GLN A 168 2.58 -29.89 -4.80
C GLN A 168 1.25 -29.43 -4.19
N ILE A 169 1.25 -28.99 -2.93
CA ILE A 169 0.06 -28.46 -2.26
C ILE A 169 -0.29 -27.10 -2.87
N VAL A 170 0.70 -26.22 -3.01
CA VAL A 170 0.53 -24.90 -3.62
C VAL A 170 0.07 -25.02 -5.07
N GLU A 171 0.65 -25.95 -5.84
CA GLU A 171 0.26 -26.22 -7.23
C GLU A 171 -1.20 -26.67 -7.31
N HIS A 172 -1.63 -27.58 -6.43
CA HIS A 172 -3.02 -28.05 -6.37
C HIS A 172 -4.00 -26.90 -6.13
N ASP A 173 -3.72 -26.06 -5.12
CA ASP A 173 -4.58 -24.92 -4.79
C ASP A 173 -4.65 -23.90 -5.94
N ILE A 174 -3.53 -23.67 -6.63
CA ILE A 174 -3.50 -22.80 -7.82
C ILE A 174 -4.29 -23.42 -8.98
N VAL A 175 -4.21 -24.73 -9.21
CA VAL A 175 -5.03 -25.41 -10.23
C VAL A 175 -6.52 -25.23 -9.93
N VAL A 176 -6.95 -25.38 -8.67
CA VAL A 176 -8.33 -25.16 -8.25
C VAL A 176 -8.76 -23.72 -8.55
N PHE A 177 -7.94 -22.74 -8.14
CA PHE A 177 -8.18 -21.32 -8.40
C PHE A 177 -8.29 -21.00 -9.90
N LEU A 178 -7.33 -21.45 -10.71
CA LEU A 178 -7.31 -21.21 -12.16
C LEU A 178 -8.53 -21.81 -12.85
N ASN A 179 -8.94 -23.02 -12.48
CA ASN A 179 -10.14 -23.65 -13.03
C ASN A 179 -11.41 -22.84 -12.74
N ASP A 180 -11.54 -22.30 -11.53
CA ASP A 180 -12.68 -21.46 -11.17
C ASP A 180 -12.69 -20.14 -11.95
N GLU A 181 -11.54 -19.44 -12.00
CA GLU A 181 -11.44 -18.16 -12.70
C GLU A 181 -11.61 -18.30 -14.21
N PHE A 182 -11.02 -19.32 -14.84
CA PHE A 182 -11.21 -19.53 -16.27
C PHE A 182 -12.65 -19.92 -16.64
N LYS A 183 -13.38 -20.61 -15.75
CA LYS A 183 -14.83 -20.83 -15.95
C LYS A 183 -15.59 -19.51 -15.99
N LYS A 184 -15.28 -18.56 -15.11
CA LYS A 184 -15.88 -17.22 -15.09
C LYS A 184 -15.53 -16.44 -16.35
N ILE A 185 -14.25 -16.35 -16.70
CA ILE A 185 -13.76 -15.67 -17.91
C ILE A 185 -14.47 -16.21 -19.16
N ARG A 186 -14.58 -17.54 -19.26
CA ARG A 186 -15.27 -18.20 -20.36
C ARG A 186 -16.76 -17.87 -20.38
N HIS A 187 -17.43 -17.99 -19.24
CA HIS A 187 -18.86 -17.71 -19.11
C HIS A 187 -19.15 -16.29 -19.57
N ASP A 188 -18.44 -15.31 -19.00
CA ASP A 188 -18.69 -13.92 -19.30
C ASP A 188 -18.40 -13.63 -20.78
N PHE A 189 -17.33 -14.23 -21.38
CA PHE A 189 -16.99 -14.04 -22.79
C PHE A 189 -18.10 -14.58 -23.70
N ASN A 190 -18.53 -15.81 -23.45
CA ASN A 190 -19.58 -16.48 -24.22
C ASN A 190 -20.94 -15.75 -24.13
N MET A 191 -21.19 -14.97 -23.07
CA MET A 191 -22.41 -14.17 -22.94
C MET A 191 -22.44 -12.94 -23.85
N THR A 192 -21.30 -12.52 -24.43
CA THR A 192 -21.20 -11.28 -25.23
C THR A 192 -20.86 -11.49 -26.69
N VAL A 193 -20.60 -12.74 -27.09
CA VAL A 193 -20.22 -13.08 -28.46
C VAL A 193 -21.27 -13.99 -29.10
N SER A 194 -21.34 -13.97 -30.44
CA SER A 194 -22.16 -14.89 -31.22
C SER A 194 -21.76 -16.35 -30.98
N ASP A 195 -22.67 -17.29 -31.25
CA ASP A 195 -22.45 -18.72 -31.01
C ASP A 195 -21.18 -19.26 -31.70
N GLU A 196 -20.89 -18.79 -32.92
CA GLU A 196 -19.69 -19.17 -33.69
C GLU A 196 -18.37 -18.77 -33.02
N ARG A 197 -18.38 -17.78 -32.12
CA ARG A 197 -17.19 -17.28 -31.42
C ARG A 197 -17.09 -17.78 -29.98
N LYS A 198 -18.07 -18.56 -29.50
CA LYS A 198 -18.06 -19.06 -28.13
C LYS A 198 -16.88 -20.00 -27.90
N LEU A 199 -16.26 -19.85 -26.73
CA LEU A 199 -15.22 -20.75 -26.25
C LEU A 199 -15.82 -22.09 -25.84
N PRO A 200 -15.13 -23.21 -26.11
CA PRO A 200 -15.66 -24.54 -25.86
C PRO A 200 -15.76 -24.86 -24.36
N PRO A 201 -16.58 -25.85 -23.97
CA PRO A 201 -16.81 -26.22 -22.56
C PRO A 201 -15.58 -26.69 -21.78
N ASP A 202 -14.49 -27.03 -22.45
CA ASP A 202 -13.22 -27.48 -21.88
C ASP A 202 -12.13 -26.40 -21.89
N TRP A 203 -12.38 -25.22 -22.48
CA TRP A 203 -11.41 -24.11 -22.50
C TRP A 203 -11.00 -23.69 -21.08
N PRO A 204 -9.70 -23.41 -20.82
CA PRO A 204 -8.56 -23.41 -21.75
C PRO A 204 -7.85 -24.77 -21.92
N GLY A 205 -8.43 -25.85 -21.41
CA GLY A 205 -7.86 -27.19 -21.43
C GLY A 205 -7.02 -27.48 -20.18
N ARG A 206 -7.09 -28.75 -19.72
CA ARG A 206 -6.40 -29.21 -18.49
C ARG A 206 -4.89 -28.96 -18.53
N TRP A 207 -4.25 -29.25 -19.67
CA TRP A 207 -2.81 -29.07 -19.84
C TRP A 207 -2.37 -27.61 -19.72
N THR A 208 -3.17 -26.69 -20.24
CA THR A 208 -2.92 -25.25 -20.13
C THR A 208 -3.01 -24.79 -18.67
N VAL A 209 -4.04 -25.22 -17.95
CA VAL A 209 -4.19 -24.92 -16.52
C VAL A 209 -3.00 -25.47 -15.72
N GLN A 210 -2.57 -26.71 -15.99
CA GLN A 210 -1.41 -27.29 -15.33
C GLN A 210 -0.13 -26.49 -15.61
N SER A 211 0.08 -26.10 -16.88
CA SER A 211 1.25 -25.31 -17.28
C SER A 211 1.31 -23.96 -16.55
N LEU A 212 0.16 -23.28 -16.46
CA LEU A 212 0.04 -22.02 -15.74
C LEU A 212 0.25 -22.20 -14.23
N ALA A 213 -0.26 -23.28 -13.64
CA ALA A 213 -0.02 -23.58 -12.23
C ALA A 213 1.48 -23.80 -11.94
N GLN A 214 2.18 -24.55 -12.78
CA GLN A 214 3.62 -24.75 -12.67
C GLN A 214 4.42 -23.44 -12.83
N MET A 215 3.95 -22.51 -13.68
CA MET A 215 4.55 -21.18 -13.79
C MET A 215 4.28 -20.31 -12.55
N ALA A 216 3.13 -20.51 -11.93
CA ALA A 216 2.69 -19.73 -10.79
C ALA A 216 3.45 -20.10 -9.51
N VAL A 217 3.71 -21.39 -9.25
CA VAL A 217 4.30 -21.85 -7.98
C VAL A 217 5.65 -21.15 -7.70
N PRO A 218 5.86 -20.56 -6.49
CA PRO A 218 4.96 -20.49 -5.33
C PRO A 218 4.09 -19.21 -5.23
N LEU A 219 4.06 -18.37 -6.27
CA LEU A 219 3.41 -17.07 -6.30
C LEU A 219 1.96 -17.12 -6.84
N PHE A 220 0.98 -17.14 -5.94
CA PHE A 220 -0.45 -16.95 -6.28
C PHE A 220 -0.73 -15.67 -7.09
N ILE A 221 0.06 -14.61 -6.87
CA ILE A 221 -0.10 -13.36 -7.63
C ILE A 221 0.07 -13.56 -9.14
N PHE A 222 0.88 -14.52 -9.58
CA PHE A 222 1.00 -14.88 -11.00
C PHE A 222 -0.36 -15.31 -11.54
N ALA A 223 -0.97 -16.31 -10.91
CA ALA A 223 -2.24 -16.89 -11.36
C ALA A 223 -3.35 -15.81 -11.41
N ALA A 224 -3.46 -15.01 -10.35
CA ALA A 224 -4.42 -13.91 -10.30
C ALA A 224 -4.18 -12.84 -11.38
N THR A 225 -2.93 -12.48 -11.64
CA THR A 225 -2.57 -11.48 -12.66
C THR A 225 -2.88 -12.01 -14.07
N VAL A 226 -2.56 -13.27 -14.34
CA VAL A 226 -2.89 -13.93 -15.62
C VAL A 226 -4.39 -13.98 -15.84
N CYS A 227 -5.18 -14.40 -14.84
CA CYS A 227 -6.64 -14.42 -14.98
C CYS A 227 -7.21 -13.03 -15.26
N ARG A 228 -6.76 -11.99 -14.55
CA ARG A 228 -7.19 -10.60 -14.83
C ARG A 228 -6.78 -10.15 -16.23
N PHE A 229 -5.56 -10.44 -16.64
CA PHE A 229 -5.07 -10.09 -17.98
C PHE A 229 -5.85 -10.79 -19.08
N VAL A 230 -6.05 -12.12 -18.97
CA VAL A 230 -6.78 -12.91 -19.97
C VAL A 230 -8.28 -12.58 -19.98
N GLY A 231 -8.84 -12.16 -18.85
CA GLY A 231 -10.22 -11.70 -18.74
C GLY A 231 -10.46 -10.28 -19.27
N ASP A 232 -9.41 -9.51 -19.57
CA ASP A 232 -9.53 -8.11 -19.97
C ASP A 232 -9.95 -7.95 -21.45
N ARG A 233 -11.25 -7.78 -21.67
CA ARG A 233 -11.85 -7.64 -23.00
C ARG A 233 -11.57 -6.34 -23.71
N LYS A 234 -11.10 -5.32 -23.01
CA LYS A 234 -10.72 -4.07 -23.67
C LYS A 234 -9.50 -4.29 -24.58
N ARG A 235 -8.68 -5.31 -24.29
CA ARG A 235 -7.43 -5.57 -24.99
C ARG A 235 -7.60 -6.50 -26.17
N ASP A 236 -8.11 -7.71 -25.94
CA ASP A 236 -8.27 -8.74 -26.98
C ASP A 236 -9.19 -9.88 -26.48
N SER A 237 -9.40 -10.88 -27.32
CA SER A 237 -10.05 -12.14 -26.98
C SER A 237 -9.21 -12.98 -25.97
N PRO A 238 -9.85 -13.70 -25.02
CA PRO A 238 -9.14 -14.51 -24.04
C PRO A 238 -8.16 -15.54 -24.63
N PRO A 239 -8.44 -16.24 -25.74
CA PRO A 239 -7.46 -17.15 -26.36
C PRO A 239 -6.19 -16.43 -26.83
N THR A 240 -6.31 -15.23 -27.39
CA THR A 240 -5.16 -14.46 -27.87
C THR A 240 -4.30 -13.97 -26.71
N LEU A 241 -4.91 -13.44 -25.65
CA LEU A 241 -4.19 -13.00 -24.45
C LEU A 241 -3.51 -14.18 -23.73
N LEU A 242 -4.20 -15.32 -23.65
CA LEU A 242 -3.66 -16.54 -23.07
C LEU A 242 -2.44 -17.04 -23.86
N ARG A 243 -2.50 -17.01 -25.19
CA ARG A 243 -1.35 -17.34 -26.06
C ARG A 243 -0.17 -16.40 -25.80
N LYS A 244 -0.39 -15.08 -25.67
CA LYS A 244 0.68 -14.12 -25.32
C LYS A 244 1.38 -14.48 -24.00
N VAL A 245 0.64 -14.97 -23.00
CA VAL A 245 1.22 -15.44 -21.72
C VAL A 245 2.02 -16.73 -21.90
N LEU A 246 1.51 -17.68 -22.68
CA LEU A 246 2.18 -18.97 -22.91
C LEU A 246 3.44 -18.84 -23.79
N ASP A 247 3.40 -18.01 -24.84
CA ASP A 247 4.54 -17.77 -25.72
C ASP A 247 5.69 -17.09 -24.95
N TYR A 248 5.35 -16.28 -23.95
CA TYR A 248 6.32 -15.65 -23.06
C TYR A 248 7.21 -16.64 -22.33
N LYS A 249 6.67 -17.81 -21.98
CA LYS A 249 7.37 -18.90 -21.31
C LYS A 249 8.60 -19.39 -22.10
N SER A 250 8.56 -19.28 -23.43
CA SER A 250 9.59 -19.83 -24.31
C SER A 250 10.91 -19.03 -24.32
N LYS A 251 10.94 -17.82 -23.73
CA LYS A 251 12.07 -16.86 -23.84
C LYS A 251 13.20 -16.99 -22.78
N GLY A 252 13.34 -18.13 -22.09
CA GLY A 252 14.55 -18.45 -21.29
C GLY A 252 14.49 -18.18 -19.77
N HIS A 253 15.67 -18.02 -19.13
CA HIS A 253 15.89 -17.86 -17.68
C HIS A 253 15.42 -16.50 -17.15
N VAL A 254 14.10 -16.36 -17.05
CA VAL A 254 13.46 -15.12 -16.65
C VAL A 254 12.92 -15.24 -15.21
N SER A 255 13.06 -14.18 -14.41
CA SER A 255 12.61 -14.17 -13.01
C SER A 255 11.10 -14.43 -12.90
N GLN A 256 10.64 -14.91 -11.75
CA GLN A 256 9.23 -15.26 -11.57
C GLN A 256 8.29 -14.05 -11.66
N LEU A 257 8.74 -12.89 -11.18
CA LEU A 257 8.00 -11.62 -11.32
C LEU A 257 7.95 -11.17 -12.78
N ASP A 258 9.02 -11.39 -13.54
CA ASP A 258 9.03 -11.08 -14.96
C ASP A 258 8.05 -11.96 -15.75
N ARG A 259 7.95 -13.25 -15.42
CA ARG A 259 6.87 -14.10 -15.96
C ARG A 259 5.47 -13.59 -15.63
N THR A 260 5.30 -12.97 -14.46
CA THR A 260 4.01 -12.45 -13.99
C THR A 260 3.60 -11.17 -14.73
N TYR A 261 4.53 -10.21 -14.86
CA TYR A 261 4.22 -8.86 -15.33
C TYR A 261 4.68 -8.58 -16.76
N GLY A 262 5.70 -9.28 -17.23
CA GLY A 262 6.26 -9.14 -18.58
C GLY A 262 5.22 -9.25 -19.69
N PRO A 263 4.30 -10.25 -19.68
CA PRO A 263 3.24 -10.31 -20.69
C PRO A 263 2.32 -9.07 -20.70
N VAL A 264 2.03 -8.51 -19.52
CA VAL A 264 1.18 -7.32 -19.36
C VAL A 264 1.88 -6.08 -19.91
N LEU A 265 3.18 -5.91 -19.62
CA LEU A 265 3.95 -4.74 -20.04
C LEU A 265 4.29 -4.79 -21.54
N ARG A 266 4.74 -5.94 -22.05
CA ARG A 266 5.11 -6.05 -23.47
C ARG A 266 3.92 -5.92 -24.40
N SER A 267 2.73 -6.32 -23.94
CA SER A 267 1.51 -6.10 -24.70
C SER A 267 1.09 -4.62 -24.79
N LEU A 268 1.80 -3.70 -24.12
CA LEU A 268 1.65 -2.25 -24.34
C LEU A 268 2.40 -1.76 -25.58
N ILE A 269 3.45 -2.48 -25.99
CA ILE A 269 4.38 -2.11 -27.07
C ILE A 269 4.41 -3.16 -28.19
N THR A 270 3.46 -4.09 -28.19
CA THR A 270 3.36 -5.09 -29.26
C THR A 270 2.63 -4.48 -30.45
N ASP A 271 3.16 -4.67 -31.66
CA ASP A 271 2.58 -4.21 -32.93
C ASP A 271 2.41 -2.67 -33.06
N VAL A 272 3.23 -1.89 -32.35
CA VAL A 272 3.28 -0.42 -32.45
C VAL A 272 4.52 0.04 -33.22
N SER A 273 4.50 1.29 -33.71
CA SER A 273 5.70 1.88 -34.34
C SER A 273 6.79 2.15 -33.29
N LYS A 274 8.05 2.31 -33.72
CA LYS A 274 9.15 2.62 -32.81
C LYS A 274 8.96 3.95 -32.07
N ASP A 275 8.43 4.96 -32.77
CA ASP A 275 8.17 6.28 -32.18
C ASP A 275 7.07 6.18 -31.12
N ASP A 276 6.02 5.39 -31.39
CA ASP A 276 4.96 5.13 -30.41
C ASP A 276 5.48 4.33 -29.21
N GLU A 277 6.34 3.33 -29.43
CA GLU A 277 6.96 2.54 -28.38
C GLU A 277 7.77 3.43 -27.40
N GLU A 278 8.62 4.31 -27.93
CA GLU A 278 9.40 5.24 -27.10
C GLU A 278 8.50 6.17 -26.28
N GLN A 279 7.46 6.72 -26.91
CA GLN A 279 6.50 7.58 -26.23
C GLN A 279 5.71 6.81 -25.17
N ILE A 280 5.32 5.57 -25.45
CA ILE A 280 4.62 4.68 -24.51
C ILE A 280 5.47 4.41 -23.27
N ILE A 281 6.75 4.08 -23.46
CA ILE A 281 7.67 3.81 -22.36
C ILE A 281 7.91 5.09 -21.54
N LYS A 282 8.06 6.24 -22.20
CA LYS A 282 8.23 7.53 -21.53
C LYS A 282 7.02 7.88 -20.65
N ASP A 283 5.82 7.80 -21.20
CA ASP A 283 4.58 8.06 -20.46
C ASP A 283 4.37 7.06 -19.32
N PHE A 284 4.70 5.78 -19.57
CA PHE A 284 4.64 4.76 -18.53
C PHE A 284 5.57 5.10 -17.36
N LYS A 285 6.84 5.44 -17.63
CA LYS A 285 7.81 5.78 -16.57
C LYS A 285 7.40 7.03 -15.81
N MET A 286 6.87 8.03 -16.51
CA MET A 286 6.36 9.24 -15.88
C MET A 286 5.14 8.96 -14.99
N ILE A 287 4.13 8.25 -15.49
CA ILE A 287 2.83 8.08 -14.82
C ILE A 287 2.87 6.90 -13.86
N VAL A 288 3.15 5.69 -14.37
CA VAL A 288 3.17 4.46 -13.57
C VAL A 288 4.40 4.45 -12.66
N GLY A 289 5.55 4.94 -13.14
CA GLY A 289 6.72 5.13 -12.29
C GLY A 289 6.45 6.07 -11.11
N SER A 290 5.73 7.17 -11.34
CA SER A 290 5.27 8.01 -10.23
C SER A 290 4.32 7.26 -9.29
N ILE A 291 3.29 6.58 -9.80
CA ILE A 291 2.32 5.83 -8.98
C ILE A 291 2.99 4.83 -8.04
N VAL A 292 4.02 4.11 -8.52
CA VAL A 292 4.71 3.12 -7.68
C VAL A 292 5.65 3.73 -6.64
N MET A 293 5.98 5.01 -6.78
CA MET A 293 6.84 5.77 -5.85
C MET A 293 6.08 6.71 -4.93
N LEU A 294 4.78 6.92 -5.17
CA LEU A 294 3.98 7.78 -4.31
C LEU A 294 4.00 7.26 -2.87
N ALA A 295 4.23 8.18 -1.93
CA ALA A 295 4.08 7.91 -0.51
C ALA A 295 2.64 7.52 -0.22
N ASN A 296 1.65 8.25 -0.77
CA ASN A 296 0.23 7.91 -0.70
C ASN A 296 -0.43 7.82 -2.09
N PRO A 297 -1.33 6.84 -2.34
CA PRO A 297 -2.08 6.77 -3.60
C PRO A 297 -2.83 8.05 -3.94
N LEU A 298 -2.60 8.56 -5.14
CA LEU A 298 -3.31 9.72 -5.69
C LEU A 298 -4.40 9.28 -6.66
N SER A 299 -5.42 10.13 -6.79
CA SER A 299 -6.42 10.01 -7.85
C SER A 299 -5.83 10.38 -9.20
N VAL A 300 -6.44 9.93 -10.30
CA VAL A 300 -6.02 10.33 -11.65
C VAL A 300 -5.96 11.86 -11.76
N TRP A 301 -6.97 12.53 -11.21
CA TRP A 301 -7.00 13.99 -11.19
C TRP A 301 -5.82 14.58 -10.41
N ALA A 302 -5.62 14.18 -9.15
CA ALA A 302 -4.53 14.73 -8.34
C ALA A 302 -3.14 14.41 -8.93
N LEU A 303 -2.96 13.21 -9.48
CA LEU A 303 -1.72 12.80 -10.15
C LEU A 303 -1.45 13.66 -11.39
N SER A 304 -2.47 13.91 -12.22
CA SER A 304 -2.36 14.76 -13.41
C SER A 304 -1.89 16.18 -13.06
N GLN A 305 -2.45 16.75 -11.98
CA GLN A 305 -2.09 18.08 -11.50
C GLN A 305 -0.68 18.11 -10.89
N LEU A 306 -0.26 17.03 -10.23
CA LEU A 306 1.09 16.91 -9.69
C LEU A 306 2.14 16.83 -10.82
N LEU A 307 1.88 16.00 -11.84
CA LEU A 307 2.82 15.73 -12.94
C LEU A 307 2.76 16.74 -14.10
N GLU A 308 1.78 17.65 -14.12
CA GLU A 308 1.51 18.57 -15.24
C GLU A 308 1.21 17.86 -16.56
N VAL A 309 0.36 16.84 -16.49
CA VAL A 309 -0.10 16.11 -17.67
C VAL A 309 -1.61 16.17 -17.76
N ASP A 310 -2.14 16.06 -18.97
CA ASP A 310 -3.60 15.99 -19.15
C ASP A 310 -4.15 14.71 -18.47
N PRO A 311 -5.25 14.79 -17.71
CA PRO A 311 -5.90 13.62 -17.13
C PRO A 311 -6.22 12.50 -18.14
N GLU A 312 -6.48 12.84 -19.40
CA GLU A 312 -6.74 11.88 -20.48
C GLU A 312 -5.49 11.06 -20.82
N VAL A 313 -4.30 11.66 -20.79
CA VAL A 313 -3.03 10.93 -20.99
C VAL A 313 -2.82 9.92 -19.86
N VAL A 314 -3.19 10.29 -18.63
CA VAL A 314 -3.16 9.39 -17.47
C VAL A 314 -4.15 8.24 -17.65
N ASP A 315 -5.41 8.51 -17.98
CA ASP A 315 -6.42 7.47 -18.20
C ASP A 315 -5.99 6.50 -19.30
N ASN A 316 -5.58 7.01 -20.47
CA ASN A 316 -5.15 6.20 -21.60
C ASN A 316 -3.99 5.27 -21.22
N ARG A 317 -3.03 5.75 -20.40
CA ARG A 317 -1.93 4.92 -19.93
C ARG A 317 -2.38 3.84 -18.94
N LEU A 318 -3.36 4.15 -18.09
CA LEU A 318 -3.84 3.24 -17.05
C LEU A 318 -4.86 2.22 -17.56
N ASP A 319 -5.63 2.53 -18.60
CA ASP A 319 -6.77 1.73 -19.10
C ASP A 319 -6.44 0.28 -19.45
N THR A 320 -5.16 0.00 -19.75
CA THR A 320 -4.67 -1.34 -20.11
C THR A 320 -3.99 -2.07 -18.94
N LEU A 321 -3.91 -1.44 -17.76
CA LEU A 321 -3.16 -1.90 -16.59
C LEU A 321 -4.06 -2.40 -15.46
N HIS A 322 -5.36 -2.65 -15.71
CA HIS A 322 -6.30 -3.19 -14.71
C HIS A 322 -5.87 -4.55 -14.12
N SER A 323 -4.99 -5.30 -14.79
CA SER A 323 -4.45 -6.56 -14.26
C SER A 323 -3.44 -6.38 -13.13
N VAL A 324 -2.83 -5.20 -13.02
CA VAL A 324 -1.76 -4.86 -12.06
C VAL A 324 -2.10 -3.66 -11.17
N LEU A 325 -3.02 -2.79 -11.61
CA LEU A 325 -3.51 -1.61 -10.89
C LEU A 325 -5.02 -1.73 -10.60
N SER A 326 -5.42 -1.29 -9.40
CA SER A 326 -6.80 -1.00 -9.06
C SER A 326 -7.10 0.43 -9.50
N ILE A 327 -7.80 0.55 -10.61
CA ILE A 327 -8.17 1.82 -11.22
C ILE A 327 -9.67 2.03 -10.98
N PRO A 328 -10.07 3.05 -10.20
CA PRO A 328 -11.47 3.32 -9.92
C PRO A 328 -12.18 3.91 -11.15
N PRO A 329 -13.52 3.81 -11.23
CA PRO A 329 -14.29 4.35 -12.36
C PRO A 329 -14.34 5.88 -12.37
N THR A 330 -13.97 6.54 -11.27
CA THR A 330 -13.97 8.00 -11.16
C THR A 330 -12.54 8.53 -11.04
N ARG A 331 -12.24 9.64 -11.75
CA ARG A 331 -10.93 10.31 -11.69
C ARG A 331 -10.57 10.90 -10.32
N LYS A 332 -11.55 10.99 -9.41
CA LYS A 332 -11.39 11.54 -8.06
C LYS A 332 -10.98 10.50 -7.02
N ALA A 333 -11.18 9.22 -7.30
CA ALA A 333 -10.76 8.16 -6.40
C ALA A 333 -9.29 7.73 -6.68
N PRO A 334 -8.54 7.30 -5.65
CA PRO A 334 -7.12 6.98 -5.81
C PRO A 334 -6.84 5.67 -6.56
N VAL A 335 -5.86 5.73 -7.46
CA VAL A 335 -5.31 4.58 -8.21
C VAL A 335 -4.32 3.85 -7.31
N ARG A 336 -4.41 2.52 -7.25
CA ARG A 336 -3.57 1.72 -6.33
C ARG A 336 -2.91 0.55 -7.02
N LEU A 337 -1.76 0.14 -6.50
CA LEU A 337 -1.19 -1.16 -6.85
C LEU A 337 -2.10 -2.29 -6.35
N LEU A 338 -2.36 -3.29 -7.18
CA LEU A 338 -3.02 -4.52 -6.69
C LEU A 338 -2.11 -5.30 -5.77
N HIS A 339 -0.79 -5.22 -5.99
CA HIS A 339 0.19 -5.90 -5.17
C HIS A 339 1.58 -5.25 -5.28
N LEU A 340 2.27 -5.13 -4.14
CA LEU A 340 3.58 -4.50 -4.03
C LEU A 340 4.68 -5.16 -4.88
N SER A 341 4.57 -6.45 -5.20
CA SER A 341 5.55 -7.11 -6.08
C SER A 341 5.62 -6.51 -7.49
N PHE A 342 4.60 -5.75 -7.92
CA PHE A 342 4.67 -5.00 -9.17
C PHE A 342 5.66 -3.83 -9.08
N ARG A 343 5.67 -3.10 -7.96
CA ARG A 343 6.71 -2.11 -7.66
C ARG A 343 8.08 -2.79 -7.61
N ASP A 344 8.21 -3.89 -6.86
CA ASP A 344 9.48 -4.62 -6.72
C ASP A 344 10.03 -5.04 -8.10
N TYR A 345 9.14 -5.45 -9.02
CA TYR A 345 9.49 -5.83 -10.39
C TYR A 345 10.03 -4.63 -11.20
N LEU A 346 9.32 -3.50 -11.20
CA LEU A 346 9.66 -2.32 -12.00
C LEU A 346 10.98 -1.64 -11.59
N ILE A 347 11.39 -1.77 -10.32
CA ILE A 347 12.61 -1.14 -9.81
C ILE A 347 13.83 -2.03 -10.04
N THR A 348 13.67 -3.34 -9.83
CA THR A 348 14.81 -4.28 -9.72
C THR A 348 15.29 -4.81 -11.07
N ASN A 349 14.39 -5.00 -12.04
CA ASN A 349 14.72 -5.75 -13.26
C ASN A 349 15.11 -4.83 -14.41
N ALA A 350 16.15 -5.22 -15.15
CA ALA A 350 16.58 -4.52 -16.35
C ALA A 350 15.64 -4.86 -17.53
N HIS A 351 14.61 -4.05 -17.70
CA HIS A 351 13.68 -4.08 -18.84
C HIS A 351 13.34 -2.65 -19.29
N GLU A 352 12.75 -2.49 -20.47
CA GLU A 352 12.40 -1.18 -21.05
C GLU A 352 11.59 -0.30 -20.10
N PHE A 353 10.68 -0.90 -19.35
CA PHE A 353 9.81 -0.24 -18.36
C PHE A 353 10.45 0.02 -16.99
N ARG A 354 11.77 -0.17 -16.83
CA ARG A 354 12.42 -0.04 -15.53
C ARG A 354 12.30 1.39 -15.02
N VAL A 355 11.92 1.54 -13.76
CA VAL A 355 11.78 2.80 -13.07
C VAL A 355 13.02 3.02 -12.20
N ASP A 356 13.72 4.12 -12.43
CA ASP A 356 14.81 4.55 -11.55
C ASP A 356 14.18 5.20 -10.31
N GLU A 357 14.27 4.50 -9.18
CA GLU A 357 13.68 4.94 -7.91
C GLU A 357 14.19 6.32 -7.51
N ARG A 358 15.50 6.53 -7.48
CA ARG A 358 16.09 7.80 -7.01
C ARG A 358 15.76 8.97 -7.93
N HIS A 359 15.81 8.74 -9.25
CA HIS A 359 15.44 9.76 -10.22
C HIS A 359 13.94 10.10 -10.16
N THR A 360 13.10 9.11 -9.93
CA THR A 360 11.65 9.32 -9.79
C THR A 360 11.33 10.08 -8.51
N HIS A 361 11.96 9.75 -7.38
CA HIS A 361 11.86 10.52 -6.14
C HIS A 361 12.31 11.98 -6.32
N GLN A 362 13.44 12.21 -7.00
CA GLN A 362 13.91 13.56 -7.34
C GLN A 362 12.87 14.35 -8.15
N THR A 363 12.26 13.69 -9.14
CA THR A 363 11.24 14.29 -10.02
C THR A 363 9.96 14.62 -9.24
N LEU A 364 9.50 13.70 -8.39
CA LEU A 364 8.35 13.91 -7.51
C LEU A 364 8.59 15.04 -6.50
N ALA A 365 9.79 15.15 -5.93
CA ALA A 365 10.14 16.26 -5.04
C ALA A 365 9.99 17.62 -5.76
N LYS A 366 10.51 17.73 -6.99
CA LYS A 366 10.37 18.94 -7.83
C LYS A 366 8.93 19.27 -8.15
N HIS A 367 8.13 18.28 -8.54
CA HIS A 367 6.70 18.48 -8.77
C HIS A 367 5.97 18.92 -7.50
N CYS A 368 6.30 18.36 -6.33
CA CYS A 368 5.72 18.80 -5.06
C CYS A 368 6.08 20.26 -4.74
N LEU A 369 7.36 20.64 -4.86
CA LEU A 369 7.80 22.02 -4.64
C LEU A 369 7.11 22.99 -5.60
N ARG A 370 6.94 22.62 -6.87
CA ARG A 370 6.20 23.41 -7.87
C ARG A 370 4.74 23.61 -7.48
N VAL A 371 4.03 22.53 -7.14
CA VAL A 371 2.62 22.60 -6.71
C VAL A 371 2.49 23.50 -5.49
N MET A 372 3.38 23.36 -4.50
CA MET A 372 3.37 24.21 -3.31
C MET A 372 3.67 25.68 -3.63
N ARG A 373 4.63 26.00 -4.50
CA ARG A 373 4.92 27.40 -4.88
C ARG A 373 3.74 28.07 -5.57
N GLY A 374 2.95 27.31 -6.34
CA GLY A 374 1.76 27.81 -7.04
C GLY A 374 0.50 27.87 -6.17
N GLY A 375 0.41 27.05 -5.13
CA GLY A 375 -0.80 26.93 -4.30
C GLY A 375 -0.70 27.56 -2.91
N LEU A 376 0.49 27.65 -2.31
CA LEU A 376 0.65 28.18 -0.96
C LEU A 376 0.73 29.70 -0.95
N HIS A 377 -0.11 30.30 -0.12
CA HIS A 377 -0.06 31.72 0.22
C HIS A 377 -0.56 31.93 1.65
N GLU A 378 -0.30 33.10 2.22
CA GLU A 378 -0.83 33.50 3.52
C GLU A 378 -2.36 33.39 3.54
N ASN A 379 -2.91 32.88 4.64
CA ASN A 379 -4.34 32.71 4.84
C ASN A 379 -5.01 31.86 3.74
N ILE A 380 -4.44 30.67 3.47
CA ILE A 380 -4.85 29.83 2.34
C ILE A 380 -6.34 29.47 2.32
N CYS A 381 -6.95 29.34 3.50
CA CYS A 381 -8.39 29.05 3.64
C CYS A 381 -9.24 30.31 3.88
N SER A 382 -8.72 31.51 3.65
CA SER A 382 -9.44 32.79 3.84
C SER A 382 -10.15 32.89 5.20
N LEU A 383 -9.47 32.47 6.26
CA LEU A 383 -10.01 32.42 7.61
C LEU A 383 -10.32 33.84 8.12
N PRO A 384 -11.38 33.99 8.93
CA PRO A 384 -11.87 35.31 9.34
C PRO A 384 -10.90 36.06 10.24
N PHE A 385 -10.08 35.37 11.04
CA PHE A 385 -9.04 35.99 11.85
C PHE A 385 -7.88 35.03 12.18
N PRO A 386 -6.67 35.56 12.46
CA PRO A 386 -5.53 34.76 12.90
C PRO A 386 -5.83 34.01 14.21
N GLY A 387 -5.67 32.69 14.21
CA GLY A 387 -5.97 31.84 15.37
C GLY A 387 -7.35 31.18 15.37
N THR A 388 -8.08 31.24 14.24
CA THR A 388 -9.28 30.42 14.01
C THR A 388 -8.93 28.94 14.25
N HIS A 389 -9.70 28.27 15.11
CA HIS A 389 -9.42 26.89 15.50
C HIS A 389 -9.73 25.94 14.34
N ARG A 390 -8.84 24.98 14.05
CA ARG A 390 -9.03 24.03 12.94
C ARG A 390 -10.38 23.31 12.97
N SER A 391 -10.92 23.02 14.16
CA SER A 391 -12.23 22.35 14.30
C SER A 391 -13.42 23.16 13.76
N THR A 392 -13.25 24.46 13.47
CA THR A 392 -14.32 25.31 12.91
C THR A 392 -14.27 25.41 11.39
N VAL A 393 -13.23 24.88 10.74
CA VAL A 393 -13.08 24.86 9.28
C VAL A 393 -13.69 23.56 8.75
N ASP A 394 -14.62 23.65 7.81
CA ASP A 394 -15.23 22.45 7.24
C ASP A 394 -14.24 21.70 6.34
N ASN A 395 -14.33 20.38 6.30
CA ASN A 395 -13.43 19.57 5.47
C ASN A 395 -13.63 19.83 3.97
N SER A 396 -14.84 20.17 3.53
CA SER A 396 -15.09 20.50 2.12
C SER A 396 -14.46 21.83 1.72
N GLU A 397 -14.53 22.85 2.58
CA GLU A 397 -13.83 24.13 2.39
C GLU A 397 -12.31 23.92 2.35
N LEU A 398 -11.80 23.03 3.18
CA LEU A 398 -10.37 22.70 3.19
C LEU A 398 -9.92 21.99 1.90
N GLU A 399 -10.73 21.08 1.35
CA GLU A 399 -10.44 20.43 0.06
C GLU A 399 -10.51 21.39 -1.13
N GLU A 400 -11.32 22.45 -1.04
CA GLU A 400 -11.41 23.51 -2.05
C GLU A 400 -10.14 24.36 -2.10
N HIS A 401 -9.64 24.79 -0.93
CA HIS A 401 -8.47 25.65 -0.83
C HIS A 401 -7.14 24.88 -0.86
N ILE A 402 -7.13 23.65 -0.34
CA ILE A 402 -5.97 22.77 -0.30
C ILE A 402 -6.35 21.47 -1.02
N PRO A 403 -6.34 21.45 -2.37
CA PRO A 403 -6.72 20.27 -3.14
C PRO A 403 -5.73 19.12 -2.94
N LEU A 404 -6.16 17.89 -3.24
CA LEU A 404 -5.42 16.65 -2.93
C LEU A 404 -3.94 16.64 -3.38
N GLN A 405 -3.62 17.18 -4.56
CA GLN A 405 -2.24 17.30 -5.03
C GLN A 405 -1.39 18.24 -4.17
N LEU A 406 -1.99 19.32 -3.64
CA LEU A 406 -1.32 20.26 -2.75
C LEU A 406 -1.16 19.66 -1.36
N GLN A 407 -2.19 18.97 -0.83
CA GLN A 407 -2.08 18.22 0.42
C GLN A 407 -0.93 17.21 0.34
N TYR A 408 -0.89 16.43 -0.74
CA TYR A 408 0.17 15.47 -0.99
C TYR A 408 1.55 16.13 -1.00
N ALA A 409 1.69 17.22 -1.76
CA ALA A 409 2.94 17.94 -1.87
C ALA A 409 3.41 18.47 -0.50
N CYS A 410 2.51 19.07 0.28
CA CYS A 410 2.79 19.55 1.63
C CYS A 410 3.27 18.43 2.57
N MET A 411 2.67 17.24 2.49
CA MET A 411 3.02 16.10 3.35
C MET A 411 4.31 15.41 2.92
N HIS A 412 4.59 15.29 1.61
CA HIS A 412 5.54 14.30 1.10
C HIS A 412 6.73 14.85 0.31
N TRP A 413 6.81 16.16 0.07
CA TRP A 413 7.96 16.74 -0.65
C TRP A 413 9.30 16.40 0.02
N ALA A 414 9.36 16.49 1.35
CA ALA A 414 10.57 16.23 2.12
C ALA A 414 10.97 14.75 2.05
N TYR A 415 9.99 13.84 2.10
CA TYR A 415 10.20 12.41 1.92
C TYR A 415 10.84 12.12 0.55
N HIS A 416 10.24 12.62 -0.53
CA HIS A 416 10.80 12.44 -1.87
C HIS A 416 12.18 13.08 -2.03
N HIS A 417 12.42 14.23 -1.41
CA HIS A 417 13.72 14.89 -1.41
C HIS A 417 14.79 14.02 -0.76
N MET A 418 14.51 13.46 0.42
CA MET A 418 15.48 12.64 1.18
C MET A 418 15.80 11.30 0.51
N GLU A 419 14.83 10.70 -0.18
CA GLU A 419 15.00 9.44 -0.94
C GLU A 419 15.70 9.63 -2.30
N SER A 420 15.88 10.88 -2.75
CA SER A 420 16.56 11.20 -4.00
C SER A 420 18.08 11.13 -3.90
N ASN A 421 18.79 11.16 -5.04
CA ASN A 421 20.25 11.37 -5.02
C ASN A 421 20.55 12.84 -4.69
N PRO A 422 21.36 13.14 -3.67
CA PRO A 422 21.70 14.51 -3.33
C PRO A 422 22.51 15.16 -4.46
N THR A 423 21.93 16.11 -5.18
CA THR A 423 22.68 17.05 -6.02
C THR A 423 22.72 18.41 -5.35
N SER A 424 23.78 19.19 -5.61
CA SER A 424 23.90 20.56 -5.08
C SER A 424 22.74 21.46 -5.52
N LYS A 425 22.19 21.23 -6.72
CA LYS A 425 21.07 21.99 -7.28
C LYS A 425 19.73 21.67 -6.61
N ASP A 426 19.46 20.41 -6.27
CA ASP A 426 18.20 20.07 -5.62
C ASP A 426 18.16 20.64 -4.18
N ASN A 427 19.31 20.66 -3.51
CA ASN A 427 19.44 21.27 -2.18
C ASN A 427 19.19 22.78 -2.20
N SER A 428 19.58 23.50 -3.26
CA SER A 428 19.25 24.92 -3.39
C SER A 428 17.75 25.13 -3.58
N GLU A 429 17.06 24.29 -4.36
CA GLU A 429 15.62 24.45 -4.61
C GLU A 429 14.77 24.27 -3.32
N ALA A 430 15.13 23.30 -2.48
CA ALA A 430 14.48 23.08 -1.19
C ALA A 430 14.74 24.24 -0.21
N HIS A 431 15.98 24.74 -0.17
CA HIS A 431 16.35 25.90 0.66
C HIS A 431 15.64 27.17 0.24
N ASP A 432 15.59 27.45 -1.06
CA ASP A 432 14.90 28.62 -1.62
C ASP A 432 13.39 28.56 -1.38
N PHE A 433 12.82 27.34 -1.45
CA PHE A 433 11.43 27.11 -1.06
C PHE A 433 11.20 27.45 0.42
N LEU A 434 12.01 26.91 1.33
CA LEU A 434 11.85 27.16 2.77
C LEU A 434 12.03 28.64 3.12
N LYS A 435 12.97 29.35 2.50
CA LYS A 435 13.14 30.80 2.73
C LYS A 435 11.89 31.62 2.43
N THR A 436 11.10 31.19 1.44
CA THR A 436 10.00 31.99 0.90
C THR A 436 8.63 31.51 1.38
N TYR A 437 8.43 30.19 1.49
CA TYR A 437 7.14 29.56 1.71
C TYR A 437 7.03 28.79 3.04
N PHE A 438 8.06 28.81 3.90
CA PHE A 438 8.05 28.04 5.14
C PHE A 438 6.82 28.33 6.03
N LEU A 439 6.45 29.59 6.22
CA LEU A 439 5.28 29.95 7.04
C LEU A 439 3.97 29.51 6.39
N HIS A 440 3.84 29.65 5.07
CA HIS A 440 2.65 29.20 4.33
C HIS A 440 2.52 27.66 4.36
N TRP A 441 3.65 26.95 4.29
CA TRP A 441 3.68 25.49 4.41
C TRP A 441 3.30 25.05 5.83
N LEU A 442 3.82 25.72 6.86
CA LEU A 442 3.47 25.44 8.25
C LEU A 442 1.98 25.70 8.52
N GLU A 443 1.43 26.78 7.97
CA GLU A 443 0.00 27.09 8.01
C GLU A 443 -0.83 25.97 7.38
N ALA A 444 -0.50 25.54 6.16
CA ALA A 444 -1.20 24.45 5.49
C ALA A 444 -1.10 23.12 6.27
N MET A 445 0.07 22.77 6.82
CA MET A 445 0.25 21.58 7.65
C MET A 445 -0.52 21.67 8.97
N SER A 446 -0.68 22.86 9.53
CA SER A 446 -1.55 23.11 10.69
C SER A 446 -3.02 22.89 10.34
N LEU A 447 -3.48 23.42 9.21
CA LEU A 447 -4.84 23.23 8.73
C LEU A 447 -5.12 21.76 8.38
N LEU A 448 -4.10 20.98 8.02
CA LEU A 448 -4.28 19.54 7.78
C LEU A 448 -4.30 18.70 9.07
N ASP A 449 -4.15 19.30 10.26
CA ASP A 449 -3.93 18.60 11.55
C ASP A 449 -2.68 17.69 11.48
N ARG A 450 -1.59 18.21 10.90
CA ARG A 450 -0.34 17.46 10.61
C ARG A 450 0.92 18.18 11.10
N ILE A 451 0.81 19.09 12.08
CA ILE A 451 1.97 19.84 12.62
C ILE A 451 3.08 18.91 13.11
N LYS A 452 2.73 17.81 13.80
CA LYS A 452 3.73 16.84 14.29
C LYS A 452 4.56 16.26 13.14
N GLU A 453 3.90 15.85 12.06
CA GLU A 453 4.57 15.33 10.87
C GLU A 453 5.46 16.40 10.21
N CYS A 454 5.00 17.65 10.12
CA CYS A 454 5.81 18.76 9.63
C CYS A 454 7.11 18.95 10.46
N LEU A 455 7.01 18.90 11.80
CA LEU A 455 8.17 19.03 12.69
C LEU A 455 9.13 17.84 12.55
N ASP A 456 8.60 16.64 12.40
CA ASP A 456 9.41 15.42 12.20
C ASP A 456 10.10 15.42 10.82
N SER A 457 9.44 15.94 9.77
CA SER A 457 10.06 16.19 8.46
C SER A 457 11.20 17.20 8.54
N LEU A 458 11.03 18.31 9.27
CA LEU A 458 12.09 19.31 9.46
C LEU A 458 13.32 18.74 10.18
N ARG A 459 13.09 17.96 11.24
CA ARG A 459 14.17 17.27 11.96
C ARG A 459 14.90 16.27 11.07
N SER A 460 14.15 15.53 10.26
CA SER A 460 14.72 14.55 9.32
C SER A 460 15.54 15.23 8.23
N LEU A 461 15.04 16.33 7.66
CA LEU A 461 15.75 17.15 6.68
C LEU A 461 17.05 17.73 7.25
N ALA A 462 17.02 18.25 8.48
CA ALA A 462 18.22 18.78 9.14
C ALA A 462 19.31 17.70 9.29
N ARG A 463 18.92 16.51 9.79
CA ARG A 463 19.83 15.35 9.90
C ARG A 463 20.35 14.90 8.55
N TRP A 464 19.49 14.85 7.54
CA TRP A 464 19.85 14.45 6.19
C TRP A 464 20.88 15.42 5.58
N LEU A 465 20.71 16.73 5.77
CA LEU A 465 21.69 17.75 5.33
C LEU A 465 23.05 17.60 6.02
N GLU A 466 23.08 17.29 7.32
CA GLU A 466 24.32 17.02 8.05
C GLU A 466 25.08 15.82 7.44
N VAL A 467 24.37 14.72 7.14
CA VAL A 467 24.95 13.51 6.52
C VAL A 467 25.43 13.76 5.09
N CYS A 468 24.67 14.52 4.29
CA CYS A 468 25.11 14.89 2.95
C CYS A 468 26.35 15.79 3.00
N SER A 469 26.38 16.76 3.91
CA SER A 469 27.52 17.69 4.05
C SER A 469 28.82 16.98 4.45
N SER A 470 28.75 15.87 5.20
CA SER A 470 29.92 15.06 5.56
C SER A 470 30.40 14.18 4.39
N HIS A 471 29.49 13.65 3.57
CA HIS A 471 29.83 12.91 2.34
C HIS A 471 30.46 13.79 1.25
N PHE A 472 30.02 15.04 1.10
CA PHE A 472 30.64 16.00 0.18
C PHE A 472 32.05 16.42 0.64
N LYS A 473 32.33 16.42 1.95
CA LYS A 473 33.67 16.67 2.49
C LYS A 473 34.62 15.48 2.31
N SER A 474 34.13 14.24 2.29
CA SER A 474 34.97 13.04 2.10
C SER A 474 35.34 12.75 0.63
N PHE A 475 34.72 13.42 -0.34
CA PHE A 475 35.02 13.27 -1.77
C PHE A 475 35.93 14.36 -2.37
N ASN A 476 36.28 15.37 -1.58
CA ASN A 476 37.37 16.30 -1.91
C ASN A 476 38.57 15.98 -1.01
N PRO A 477 39.49 15.09 -1.41
CA PRO A 477 40.83 15.17 -0.88
C PRO A 477 41.42 16.48 -1.43
N VAL A 478 41.53 17.47 -0.55
CA VAL A 478 42.45 18.59 -0.76
C VAL A 478 43.85 17.98 -0.75
N ASP A 479 44.47 17.91 -1.93
CA ASP A 479 45.77 18.54 -2.21
C ASP A 479 46.02 18.59 -3.73
#